data_AF-A0A7Y3G2Z8-F1
#
_entry.id   AF-A0A7Y3G2Z8-F1
#
_cell.length_a   1.000
_cell.length_b   1.000
_cell.length_c   1.000
_cell.angle_alpha   90.00
_cell.angle_beta   90.00
_cell.angle_gamma   90.00
#
_symmetry.space_group_name_H-M   'P 1'
#
loop_
_entity.id
_entity.type
_entity.pdbx_description
1 polymer ?
#
loop_
_entity_poly.entity_id
_entity_poly.type
_entity_poly.pdbx_seq_one_letter_code
_entity_poly.pdbx_strand_id
1 'polypeptide(L)' 'GIGRSIHAGMVCLADGTDLAAEKLERVLTSDPGTGVMRHADAGYERARDVARDRGIRIPMTDPR' A
#
# COMPACT_ATOMS: atom_id res chain seq x y z
N GLY A 1 9.18 21.93 -0.61
CA GLY A 1 9.38 23.35 -0.25
C GLY A 1 8.13 23.88 0.40
N ILE A 2 8.17 25.10 0.95
CA ILE A 2 7.01 25.69 1.64
C ILE A 2 5.83 25.77 0.65
N GLY A 3 4.70 25.12 1.01
CA GLY A 3 3.44 25.15 0.26
C GLY A 3 3.35 24.26 -0.99
N ARG A 4 4.26 23.30 -1.22
CA ARG A 4 4.32 22.54 -2.49
C ARG A 4 4.09 21.03 -2.38
N SER A 5 4.00 20.48 -1.17
CA SER A 5 3.93 19.04 -0.97
C SER A 5 3.30 18.68 0.37
N ILE A 6 2.51 17.61 0.36
CA ILE A 6 2.10 16.88 1.56
C ILE A 6 2.61 15.45 1.37
N HIS A 7 3.24 14.88 2.38
CA HIS A 7 3.68 13.50 2.41
C HIS A 7 3.39 12.89 3.77
N ALA A 8 3.23 11.57 3.82
CA ALA A 8 3.09 10.81 5.05
C ALA A 8 4.34 9.96 5.28
N GLY A 9 4.64 9.69 6.55
CA GLY A 9 5.68 8.76 6.97
C GLY A 9 5.10 7.77 7.98
N MET A 10 5.64 6.55 7.97
CA MET A 10 5.20 5.46 8.85
C MET A 10 6.40 4.80 9.50
N VAL A 11 6.27 4.43 10.78
CA VAL A 11 7.25 3.64 11.55
C VAL A 11 6.50 2.56 12.32
N CYS A 12 7.02 1.34 12.32
CA CYS A 12 6.51 0.22 13.12
C CYS A 12 7.67 -0.48 13.84
N LEU A 13 7.47 -0.86 15.10
CA LEU A 13 8.49 -1.50 15.93
C LEU A 13 8.35 -3.03 15.86
N ALA A 14 9.47 -3.71 15.66
CA ALA A 14 9.60 -5.15 15.81
C ALA A 14 10.22 -5.48 17.18
N ASP A 15 9.39 -5.61 18.21
CA ASP A 15 9.84 -5.89 19.59
C ASP A 15 9.81 -7.38 19.98
N GLY A 16 9.47 -8.26 19.03
CA GLY A 16 9.41 -9.71 19.23
C GLY A 16 8.08 -10.23 19.82
N THR A 17 7.09 -9.36 20.04
CA THR A 17 5.76 -9.78 20.50
C THR A 17 4.87 -10.25 19.34
N ASP A 18 3.91 -11.13 19.63
CA ASP A 18 2.90 -11.57 18.65
C ASP A 18 2.10 -10.39 18.09
N LEU A 19 1.80 -9.41 18.94
CA LEU A 19 1.12 -8.18 18.51
C LEU A 19 1.96 -7.37 17.51
N ALA A 20 3.27 -7.29 17.70
CA ALA A 20 4.15 -6.63 16.74
C ALA A 20 4.17 -7.39 15.41
N ALA A 21 4.16 -8.72 15.42
CA ALA A 21 4.06 -9.52 14.20
C ALA A 21 2.79 -9.20 13.41
N GLU A 22 1.61 -9.16 14.06
CA GLU A 22 0.34 -8.79 13.42
C GLU A 22 0.36 -7.37 12.84
N LYS A 23 0.94 -6.42 13.58
CA LYS A 23 1.07 -5.03 13.11
C LYS A 23 1.99 -4.95 11.90
N LEU A 24 3.14 -5.61 11.93
CA LEU A 24 4.12 -5.60 10.84
C LEU A 24 3.53 -6.21 9.58
N GLU A 25 2.84 -7.34 9.68
CA GLU A 25 2.16 -7.97 8.53
C GLU A 25 1.20 -6.98 7.85
N ARG A 26 0.38 -6.29 8.64
CA ARG A 26 -0.59 -5.32 8.10
C ARG A 26 0.08 -4.07 7.56
N VAL A 27 1.03 -3.49 8.28
CA VAL A 27 1.67 -2.22 7.90
C VAL A 27 2.56 -2.40 6.67
N LEU A 28 3.37 -3.46 6.64
CA LEU A 28 4.25 -3.77 5.51
C LEU A 28 3.50 -4.29 4.27
N THR A 29 2.23 -4.65 4.42
CA THR A 29 1.34 -4.92 3.27
C THR A 29 0.63 -3.64 2.81
N SER A 30 0.03 -2.90 3.74
CA SER A 30 -0.82 -1.75 3.41
C SER A 30 -0.04 -0.54 2.90
N ASP A 31 1.10 -0.18 3.51
CA ASP A 31 1.90 0.98 3.11
C ASP A 31 2.35 0.91 1.64
N PRO A 32 3.10 -0.13 1.18
CA PRO A 32 3.43 -0.27 -0.23
C PRO A 32 2.19 -0.53 -1.11
N GLY A 33 1.16 -1.20 -0.56
CA GLY A 33 -0.10 -1.45 -1.26
C GLY A 33 -0.79 -0.15 -1.70
N THR A 34 -0.76 0.91 -0.87
CA THR A 34 -1.29 2.22 -1.26
C THR A 34 -0.51 2.84 -2.42
N GLY A 35 0.80 2.61 -2.48
CA GLY A 35 1.65 3.03 -3.59
C GLY A 35 1.24 2.36 -4.91
N VAL A 36 1.02 1.04 -4.90
CA VAL A 36 0.52 0.30 -6.08
C VAL A 36 -0.86 0.80 -6.48
N MET A 37 -1.79 0.91 -5.53
CA MET A 37 -3.15 1.41 -5.77
C MET A 37 -3.13 2.81 -6.42
N ARG A 38 -2.32 3.73 -5.90
CA ARG A 38 -2.17 5.09 -6.43
C ARG A 38 -1.70 5.09 -7.89
N HIS A 39 -0.72 4.26 -8.24
CA HIS A 39 -0.23 4.21 -9.62
C HIS A 39 -1.20 3.48 -10.56
N ALA A 40 -1.90 2.45 -10.08
CA ALA A 40 -2.92 1.76 -10.87
C ALA A 40 -4.09 2.70 -11.22
N ASP A 41 -4.52 3.52 -10.25
CA ASP A 41 -5.55 4.55 -10.42
C ASP A 41 -5.09 5.64 -11.42
N ALA A 42 -3.83 6.06 -11.34
CA ALA A 42 -3.22 7.00 -12.31
C ALA A 42 -3.04 6.41 -13.73
N GLY A 43 -3.40 5.14 -13.97
CA GLY A 43 -3.41 4.52 -15.29
C GLY A 43 -2.16 3.73 -15.67
N TYR A 44 -1.22 3.50 -14.75
CA TYR A 44 0.00 2.74 -15.05
C TYR A 44 -0.31 1.23 -15.15
N GLU A 45 -0.13 0.65 -16.35
CA GLU A 45 -0.41 -0.77 -16.61
C GLU A 45 0.38 -1.71 -15.69
N ARG A 46 1.68 -1.46 -15.53
CA ARG A 46 2.53 -2.25 -14.63
C ARG A 46 2.00 -2.28 -13.19
N ALA A 47 1.38 -1.20 -12.70
CA ALA A 47 0.81 -1.18 -11.36
C ALA A 47 -0.47 -2.01 -11.28
N ARG A 48 -1.28 -2.05 -12.35
CA ARG A 48 -2.45 -2.94 -12.45
C ARG A 48 -2.03 -4.41 -12.49
N ASP A 49 -0.94 -4.73 -13.18
CA ASP A 49 -0.38 -6.08 -13.20
C ASP A 49 0.07 -6.51 -11.81
N VAL A 50 0.85 -5.66 -11.13
CA VAL A 50 1.28 -5.91 -9.75
C VAL A 50 0.09 -6.05 -8.80
N ALA A 51 -0.95 -5.24 -8.95
CA ALA A 51 -2.15 -5.34 -8.13
C ALA A 51 -2.85 -6.71 -8.30
N ARG A 52 -2.98 -7.21 -9.53
CA ARG A 52 -3.54 -8.54 -9.80
C ARG A 52 -2.65 -9.65 -9.23
N ASP A 53 -1.33 -9.60 -9.49
CA ASP A 53 -0.39 -10.64 -9.06
C ASP A 53 -0.27 -10.75 -7.54
N ARG A 54 -0.44 -9.63 -6.83
CA ARG A 54 -0.33 -9.55 -5.36
C ARG A 54 -1.68 -9.55 -4.64
N GLY A 55 -2.79 -9.68 -5.36
CA GLY A 55 -4.14 -9.72 -4.77
C GLY A 55 -4.57 -8.40 -4.10
N ILE A 56 -4.07 -7.26 -4.58
CA ILE A 56 -4.48 -5.94 -4.09
C ILE A 56 -5.84 -5.60 -4.70
N ARG A 57 -6.87 -5.57 -3.86
CA ARG A 57 -8.24 -5.23 -4.27
C ARG A 57 -8.35 -3.74 -4.62
N ILE A 58 -8.74 -3.44 -5.86
CA ILE A 58 -9.04 -2.07 -6.33
C ILE A 58 -10.52 -2.03 -6.76
N PRO A 59 -11.43 -1.53 -5.91
CA PRO A 59 -12.88 -1.66 -6.14
C PRO A 59 -13.40 -1.04 -7.44
N MET A 60 -12.70 -0.03 -7.97
CA MET A 60 -13.10 0.64 -9.21
C MET A 60 -12.78 -0.18 -10.47
N THR A 61 -11.90 -1.18 -10.35
CA THR A 61 -11.47 -2.04 -11.47
C THR A 61 -11.91 -3.50 -11.30
N ASP A 62 -12.26 -3.93 -10.09
CA ASP A 62 -12.82 -5.26 -9.85
C ASP A 62 -14.31 -5.30 -10.24
N PRO A 63 -14.75 -6.27 -11.07
CA PRO A 63 -16.17 -6.55 -11.20
C PRO A 63 -16.72 -7.00 -9.84
N ARG A 64 -17.88 -6.44 -9.46
CA ARG A 64 -18.55 -6.78 -8.19
C ARG A 64 -18.96 -8.24 -8.14
#